data_AF-A0A2D6K0I0-F1
#
_entry.id   AF-A0A2D6K0I0-F1
#
_cell.length_a   1.000
_cell.length_b   1.000
_cell.length_c   1.000
_cell.angle_alpha   90.00
_cell.angle_beta   90.00
_cell.angle_gamma   90.00
#
_symmetry.space_group_name_H-M   'P 1'
#
loop_
_entity.id
_entity.type
_entity.pdbx_description
1 polymer ?
#
loop_
_entity_poly.entity_id
_entity_poly.type
_entity_poly.pdbx_seq_one_letter_code
_entity_poly.pdbx_strand_id
1 'polypeptide(L)'
;MSEPIDDNHPDNTQITSSVDTSVEEGATDGASEATDKSTKKKSVGSPKAMALAARLRAVQALYQKIQSKQSVRQVVNEFLEHRSDMHIDGEPLVPPDALLFRKIMYGIDERFTEINSIVEANLKKDASDRKIELLLHSIIVCATYELLIHEKDAPIIINDYLNIGHSFYERGEVALINGVLDNIAKLFK
;
A
#
# COMPACT_ATOMS: atom_id res chain seq x y z
N MET A 1 1.13 61.55 -25.86
CA MET A 1 0.39 62.46 -24.94
C MET A 1 0.04 61.65 -23.70
N SER A 2 0.71 62.02 -22.61
CA SER A 2 0.35 61.84 -21.19
C SER A 2 0.38 60.44 -20.57
N GLU A 3 1.45 60.23 -19.79
CA GLU A 3 1.64 59.26 -18.69
C GLU A 3 0.78 59.61 -17.44
N PRO A 4 1.07 59.11 -16.21
CA PRO A 4 0.49 57.92 -15.58
C PRO A 4 -0.23 58.28 -14.24
N ILE A 5 -0.76 57.28 -13.51
CA ILE A 5 -1.25 57.42 -12.12
C ILE A 5 -0.52 56.33 -11.32
N ASP A 6 0.54 56.65 -10.59
CA ASP A 6 0.68 57.31 -9.28
C ASP A 6 0.84 56.28 -8.15
N ASP A 7 1.92 56.53 -7.43
CA ASP A 7 2.53 55.80 -6.34
C ASP A 7 1.65 55.81 -5.09
N ASN A 8 1.71 54.74 -4.30
CA ASN A 8 1.61 54.92 -2.85
C ASN A 8 2.43 53.88 -2.10
N HIS A 9 3.66 54.29 -1.78
CA HIS A 9 4.45 53.78 -0.68
C HIS A 9 4.35 54.80 0.47
N PRO A 10 4.26 54.34 1.72
CA PRO A 10 5.00 55.03 2.77
C PRO A 10 6.00 54.08 3.45
N ASP A 11 7.25 54.45 3.18
CA ASP A 11 8.40 54.62 4.05
C ASP A 11 8.23 54.21 5.52
N ASN A 12 9.15 53.36 5.98
CA ASN A 12 9.62 53.44 7.35
C ASN A 12 11.11 53.11 7.42
N THR A 13 11.93 54.09 7.05
CA THR A 13 13.34 54.18 7.42
C THR A 13 13.47 54.97 8.73
N GLN A 14 14.27 54.46 9.68
CA GLN A 14 15.29 55.17 10.52
C GLN A 14 15.60 54.26 11.74
N ILE A 15 16.76 53.60 11.79
CA ILE A 15 18.09 54.07 12.26
C ILE A 15 18.22 54.02 13.79
N THR A 16 19.24 53.28 14.26
CA THR A 16 20.29 53.62 15.27
C THR A 16 21.15 52.35 15.43
N SER A 17 22.41 52.31 14.95
CA SER A 17 23.67 52.63 15.66
C SER A 17 23.80 52.00 17.05
N SER A 18 24.90 51.48 17.59
CA SER A 18 26.28 51.12 17.21
C SER A 18 26.90 50.58 18.54
N VAL A 19 28.11 50.00 18.48
CA VAL A 19 29.12 49.97 19.58
C VAL A 19 29.06 48.79 20.60
N ASP A 20 29.91 47.77 20.34
CA ASP A 20 31.15 47.47 21.11
C ASP A 20 31.15 46.50 22.32
N THR A 21 32.30 45.83 22.41
CA THR A 21 33.05 45.41 23.62
C THR A 21 32.90 43.98 24.17
N SER A 22 33.94 43.19 23.85
CA SER A 22 34.83 42.38 24.70
C SER A 22 34.30 41.49 25.85
N VAL A 23 34.64 40.20 25.71
CA VAL A 23 35.40 39.33 26.64
C VAL A 23 35.24 39.57 28.15
N GLU A 24 34.70 38.57 28.87
CA GLU A 24 35.33 38.01 30.09
C GLU A 24 34.73 36.66 30.51
N GLU A 25 35.46 36.01 31.41
CA GLU A 25 35.63 34.58 31.66
C GLU A 25 34.51 33.86 32.43
N GLY A 26 34.53 32.52 32.35
CA GLY A 26 33.77 31.65 33.23
C GLY A 26 34.25 30.20 33.16
N ALA A 27 35.26 29.85 33.95
CA ALA A 27 35.58 28.47 34.26
C ALA A 27 34.70 27.99 35.44
N THR A 28 33.91 26.92 35.25
CA THR A 28 33.55 25.99 36.34
C THR A 28 33.20 24.61 35.77
N ASP A 29 33.85 23.61 36.35
CA ASP A 29 33.57 22.17 36.35
C ASP A 29 32.08 21.82 36.50
N GLY A 30 31.65 20.72 35.87
CA GLY A 30 30.29 20.20 36.07
C GLY A 30 29.94 19.04 35.14
N ALA A 31 30.17 17.82 35.60
CA ALA A 31 29.70 16.59 34.98
C ALA A 31 28.16 16.48 34.95
N SER A 32 27.68 15.63 34.04
CA SER A 32 26.34 15.02 33.97
C SER A 32 25.23 15.81 33.27
N GLU A 33 24.96 15.46 32.01
CA GLU A 33 23.64 14.95 31.66
C GLU A 33 23.66 14.22 30.31
N ALA A 34 23.65 12.88 30.39
CA ALA A 34 23.26 12.03 29.28
C ALA A 34 21.77 12.27 29.00
N THR A 35 21.46 12.94 27.88
CA THR A 35 20.11 12.92 27.33
C THR A 35 20.04 11.91 26.21
N ASP A 36 19.85 10.65 26.60
CA ASP A 36 19.28 9.60 25.76
C ASP A 36 17.86 10.01 25.37
N LYS A 37 17.74 10.78 24.30
CA LYS A 37 16.45 10.96 23.61
C LYS A 37 16.17 9.68 22.83
N SER A 38 15.67 8.68 23.55
CA SER A 38 14.89 7.57 23.00
C SER A 38 13.68 8.16 22.27
N THR A 39 13.86 8.40 20.97
CA THR A 39 12.78 8.71 20.05
C THR A 39 11.92 7.46 19.94
N LYS A 40 10.74 7.48 20.59
CA LYS A 40 9.69 6.46 20.40
C LYS A 40 9.33 6.40 18.91
N LYS A 41 9.98 5.49 18.19
CA LYS A 41 9.68 5.13 16.80
C LYS A 41 8.27 4.55 16.77
N LYS A 42 7.31 5.26 16.16
CA LYS A 42 5.97 4.72 15.86
C LYS A 42 6.17 3.33 15.26
N SER A 43 5.67 2.29 15.91
CA SER A 43 5.90 0.90 15.49
C SER A 43 5.18 0.66 14.17
N VAL A 44 5.91 0.82 13.07
CA VAL A 44 5.54 0.29 11.75
C VAL A 44 5.19 -1.19 11.96
N GLY A 45 4.00 -1.63 11.51
CA GLY A 45 3.49 -2.96 11.80
C GLY A 45 4.43 -4.09 11.38
N SER A 46 4.21 -5.31 11.90
CA SER A 46 5.09 -6.44 11.60
C SER A 46 5.22 -6.69 10.08
N PRO A 47 6.35 -7.24 9.59
CA PRO A 47 6.51 -7.53 8.15
C PRO A 47 5.37 -8.38 7.58
N LYS A 48 4.86 -9.33 8.36
CA LYS A 48 3.70 -10.15 8.00
C LYS A 48 2.43 -9.30 7.86
N ALA A 49 2.17 -8.40 8.79
CA ALA A 49 1.01 -7.51 8.74
C ALA A 49 1.07 -6.52 7.56
N MET A 50 2.25 -5.96 7.28
CA MET A 50 2.45 -5.10 6.11
C MET A 50 2.27 -5.86 4.79
N ALA A 51 2.71 -7.11 4.73
CA ALA A 51 2.51 -7.96 3.55
C ALA A 51 1.03 -8.33 3.34
N LEU A 52 0.30 -8.66 4.41
CA LEU A 52 -1.14 -8.90 4.33
C LEU A 52 -1.89 -7.63 3.90
N ALA A 53 -1.54 -6.48 4.45
CA ALA A 53 -2.09 -5.18 4.03
C ALA A 53 -1.79 -4.87 2.56
N ALA A 54 -0.58 -5.20 2.06
CA ALA A 54 -0.23 -5.03 0.64
C ALA A 54 -1.10 -5.89 -0.28
N ARG A 55 -1.38 -7.15 0.11
CA ARG A 55 -2.25 -8.06 -0.65
C ARG A 55 -3.69 -7.60 -0.66
N LEU A 56 -4.22 -7.19 0.50
CA LEU A 56 -5.56 -6.59 0.58
C LEU A 56 -5.66 -5.37 -0.34
N ARG A 57 -4.64 -4.50 -0.31
CA ARG A 57 -4.56 -3.31 -1.15
C ARG A 57 -4.48 -3.66 -2.64
N ALA A 58 -3.76 -4.72 -3.02
CA ALA A 58 -3.70 -5.21 -4.39
C ALA A 58 -5.07 -5.73 -4.87
N VAL A 59 -5.81 -6.46 -4.03
CA VAL A 59 -7.17 -6.92 -4.35
C VAL A 59 -8.11 -5.74 -4.60
N GLN A 60 -8.09 -4.73 -3.73
CA GLN A 60 -8.89 -3.51 -3.91
C GLN A 60 -8.54 -2.76 -5.20
N ALA A 61 -7.25 -2.59 -5.47
CA ALA A 61 -6.76 -1.91 -6.67
C ALA A 61 -7.14 -2.68 -7.95
N LEU A 62 -7.02 -4.00 -7.94
CA LEU A 62 -7.42 -4.83 -9.08
C LEU A 62 -8.93 -4.77 -9.33
N TYR A 63 -9.73 -4.84 -8.26
CA TYR A 63 -11.17 -4.65 -8.33
C TYR A 63 -11.53 -3.30 -8.97
N GLN A 64 -10.92 -2.20 -8.47
CA GLN A 64 -11.12 -0.87 -9.03
C GLN A 64 -10.73 -0.83 -10.50
N LYS A 65 -9.53 -1.33 -10.87
CA LYS A 65 -9.05 -1.38 -12.25
C LYS A 65 -10.06 -2.02 -13.19
N ILE A 66 -10.62 -3.17 -12.80
CA ILE A 66 -11.59 -3.89 -13.63
C ILE A 66 -12.92 -3.14 -13.73
N GLN A 67 -13.38 -2.55 -12.63
CA GLN A 67 -14.62 -1.79 -12.58
C GLN A 67 -14.54 -0.46 -13.37
N SER A 68 -13.46 0.30 -13.21
CA SER A 68 -13.28 1.65 -13.76
C SER A 68 -12.55 1.66 -15.12
N LYS A 69 -12.03 0.51 -15.57
CA LYS A 69 -11.19 0.38 -16.78
C LYS A 69 -9.98 1.32 -16.81
N GLN A 70 -9.47 1.71 -15.64
CA GLN A 70 -8.25 2.50 -15.51
C GLN A 70 -7.01 1.68 -15.86
N SER A 71 -5.91 2.36 -16.21
CA SER A 71 -4.61 1.69 -16.35
C SER A 71 -4.07 1.25 -15.00
N VAL A 72 -3.26 0.18 -14.96
CA VAL A 72 -2.59 -0.26 -13.72
C VAL A 72 -1.78 0.86 -13.08
N ARG A 73 -1.13 1.69 -13.90
CA ARG A 73 -0.29 2.80 -13.43
C ARG A 73 -1.11 3.85 -12.68
N GLN A 74 -2.28 4.22 -13.21
CA GLN A 74 -3.16 5.20 -12.55
C GLN A 74 -3.60 4.70 -11.19
N VAL A 75 -4.15 3.48 -11.12
CA VAL A 75 -4.64 2.91 -9.86
C VAL A 75 -3.49 2.74 -8.86
N VAL A 76 -2.32 2.28 -9.29
CA VAL A 76 -1.15 2.15 -8.40
C VAL A 76 -0.73 3.51 -7.85
N ASN A 77 -0.67 4.55 -8.67
CA ASN A 77 -0.28 5.90 -8.23
C ASN A 77 -1.28 6.48 -7.22
N GLU A 78 -2.58 6.41 -7.53
CA GLU A 78 -3.66 6.85 -6.63
C GLU A 78 -3.53 6.19 -5.25
N PHE A 79 -3.23 4.89 -5.24
CA PHE A 79 -3.15 4.10 -4.01
C PHE A 79 -1.91 4.42 -3.16
N LEU A 80 -0.83 4.88 -3.80
CA LEU A 80 0.41 5.27 -3.14
C LEU A 80 0.36 6.72 -2.62
N GLU A 81 -0.37 7.58 -3.31
CA GLU A 81 -0.63 8.97 -2.89
C GLU A 81 -1.53 9.00 -1.64
N HIS A 82 -2.53 8.12 -1.57
CA HIS A 82 -3.50 8.04 -0.46
C HIS A 82 -3.18 6.94 0.57
N ARG A 83 -1.89 6.73 0.88
CA ARG A 83 -1.45 5.64 1.78
C ARG A 83 -1.98 5.78 3.21
N SER A 84 -2.36 6.99 3.61
CA SER A 84 -2.88 7.37 4.93
C SER A 84 -4.35 7.02 5.16
N ASP A 85 -5.10 6.69 4.10
CA ASP A 85 -6.57 6.64 4.16
C ASP A 85 -7.10 5.23 4.46
N MET A 86 -6.19 4.31 4.79
CA MET A 86 -6.50 2.91 5.11
C MET A 86 -7.09 2.80 6.52
N HIS A 87 -8.42 2.89 6.61
CA HIS A 87 -9.19 2.57 7.80
C HIS A 87 -10.09 1.37 7.50
N ILE A 88 -10.12 0.38 8.39
CA ILE A 88 -11.18 -0.65 8.44
C ILE A 88 -11.90 -0.45 9.77
N ASP A 89 -13.22 -0.33 9.73
CA ASP A 89 -14.07 -0.14 10.91
C ASP A 89 -13.66 1.04 11.82
N GLY A 90 -13.07 2.09 11.23
CA GLY A 90 -12.61 3.29 11.95
C GLY A 90 -11.21 3.19 12.56
N GLU A 91 -10.55 2.02 12.48
CA GLU A 91 -9.20 1.83 13.02
C GLU A 91 -8.12 2.00 11.95
N PRO A 92 -7.01 2.69 12.26
CA PRO A 92 -5.90 2.87 11.32
C PRO A 92 -5.23 1.52 11.04
N LEU A 93 -5.15 1.16 9.76
CA LEU A 93 -4.50 -0.07 9.33
C LEU A 93 -2.98 0.04 9.33
N VAL A 94 -2.34 -1.12 9.44
CA VAL A 94 -0.91 -1.26 9.16
C VAL A 94 -0.65 -0.80 7.72
N PRO A 95 0.34 0.08 7.50
CA PRO A 95 0.65 0.55 6.16
C PRO A 95 1.06 -0.63 5.26
N PRO A 96 0.54 -0.73 4.03
CA PRO A 96 0.88 -1.82 3.12
C PRO A 96 2.35 -1.75 2.73
N ASP A 97 3.01 -2.90 2.57
CA ASP A 97 4.29 -2.97 1.89
C ASP A 97 4.12 -2.50 0.43
N ALA A 98 4.66 -1.31 0.13
CA ALA A 98 4.51 -0.67 -1.18
C ALA A 98 5.25 -1.42 -2.29
N LEU A 99 6.36 -2.10 -1.97
CA LEU A 99 7.11 -2.88 -2.96
C LEU A 99 6.32 -4.11 -3.36
N LEU A 100 5.80 -4.85 -2.37
CA LEU A 100 4.95 -6.01 -2.62
C LEU A 100 3.67 -5.62 -3.38
N PHE A 101 3.00 -4.54 -2.96
CA PHE A 101 1.81 -4.04 -3.66
C PHE A 101 2.08 -3.74 -5.14
N ARG A 102 3.11 -2.94 -5.43
CA ARG A 102 3.50 -2.60 -6.82
C ARG A 102 3.83 -3.86 -7.61
N LYS A 103 4.58 -4.78 -7.01
CA LYS A 103 4.97 -6.03 -7.64
C LYS A 103 3.76 -6.85 -8.09
N ILE A 104 2.79 -7.04 -7.20
CA ILE A 104 1.54 -7.75 -7.53
C ILE A 104 0.82 -7.05 -8.68
N MET A 105 0.58 -5.74 -8.56
CA MET A 105 -0.21 -5.01 -9.56
C MET A 105 0.45 -5.00 -10.95
N TYR A 106 1.73 -4.66 -11.04
CA TYR A 106 2.42 -4.62 -12.32
C TYR A 106 2.66 -6.01 -12.89
N GLY A 107 2.97 -7.00 -12.05
CA GLY A 107 3.16 -8.37 -12.51
C GLY A 107 1.87 -9.03 -13.02
N ILE A 108 0.71 -8.69 -12.43
CA ILE A 108 -0.59 -9.10 -12.97
C ILE A 108 -0.82 -8.48 -14.34
N ASP A 109 -0.52 -7.19 -14.52
CA ASP A 109 -0.74 -6.49 -15.80
C ASP A 109 0.17 -7.04 -16.90
N GLU A 110 1.45 -7.32 -16.57
CA GLU A 110 2.43 -7.89 -17.50
C GLU A 110 2.06 -9.32 -17.92
N ARG A 111 1.55 -10.14 -17.00
CA ARG A 111 1.23 -11.56 -17.24
C ARG A 111 -0.26 -11.84 -17.31
N PHE A 112 -1.06 -10.83 -17.65
CA PHE A 112 -2.52 -10.88 -17.55
C PHE A 112 -3.14 -12.07 -18.29
N THR A 113 -2.75 -12.29 -19.55
CA THR A 113 -3.28 -13.38 -20.39
C THR A 113 -3.00 -14.75 -19.80
N GLU A 114 -1.79 -14.96 -19.28
CA GLU A 114 -1.38 -16.23 -18.67
C GLU A 114 -2.16 -16.47 -17.37
N ILE A 115 -2.21 -15.48 -16.49
CA ILE A 115 -2.92 -15.58 -15.21
C ILE A 115 -4.40 -15.82 -15.44
N ASN A 116 -5.03 -15.05 -16.34
CA ASN A 116 -6.45 -15.19 -16.64
C ASN A 116 -6.78 -16.57 -17.20
N SER A 117 -5.93 -17.11 -18.08
CA SER A 117 -6.08 -18.48 -18.61
C SER A 117 -6.03 -19.54 -17.49
N ILE A 118 -5.07 -19.42 -16.56
CA ILE A 118 -4.95 -20.32 -15.41
C ILE A 118 -6.17 -20.23 -14.50
N VAL A 119 -6.64 -19.02 -14.20
CA VAL A 119 -7.80 -18.78 -13.33
C VAL A 119 -9.07 -19.34 -13.97
N GLU A 120 -9.35 -19.04 -15.23
CA GLU A 120 -10.52 -19.54 -15.95
C GLU A 120 -10.54 -21.08 -16.05
N ALA A 121 -9.38 -21.70 -16.30
CA ALA A 121 -9.28 -23.15 -16.41
C ALA A 121 -9.58 -23.88 -15.10
N ASN A 122 -9.31 -23.26 -13.94
CA ASN A 122 -9.56 -23.86 -12.63
C ASN A 122 -10.94 -23.49 -12.09
N LEU A 123 -11.45 -22.29 -12.38
CA LEU A 123 -12.84 -21.93 -12.03
C LEU A 123 -13.87 -22.83 -12.73
N LYS A 124 -13.64 -23.24 -13.98
CA LYS A 124 -14.53 -24.18 -14.69
C LYS A 124 -14.63 -25.56 -14.04
N LYS A 125 -13.62 -25.98 -13.26
CA LYS A 125 -13.61 -27.28 -12.59
C LYS A 125 -14.42 -27.26 -11.29
N ASP A 126 -14.41 -26.13 -10.59
CA ASP A 126 -14.98 -26.00 -9.25
C ASP A 126 -16.32 -25.24 -9.21
N ALA A 127 -16.63 -24.40 -10.21
CA ALA A 127 -17.86 -23.61 -10.27
C ALA A 127 -18.89 -24.19 -11.26
N SER A 128 -20.05 -24.61 -10.76
CA SER A 128 -21.21 -24.99 -11.58
C SER A 128 -21.86 -23.73 -12.18
N ASP A 129 -21.63 -23.38 -13.45
CA ASP A 129 -22.28 -22.30 -14.25
C ASP A 129 -22.51 -20.92 -13.58
N ARG A 130 -21.95 -20.68 -12.39
CA ARG A 130 -22.16 -19.47 -11.62
C ARG A 130 -21.20 -18.40 -12.09
N LYS A 131 -21.76 -17.23 -12.44
CA LYS A 131 -20.98 -16.02 -12.69
C LYS A 131 -20.22 -15.66 -11.41
N ILE A 132 -18.90 -15.63 -11.49
CA ILE A 132 -18.04 -15.27 -10.37
C ILE A 132 -18.12 -13.77 -10.12
N GLU A 133 -18.26 -13.39 -8.85
CA GLU A 133 -18.25 -12.00 -8.43
C GLU A 133 -16.84 -11.39 -8.63
N LEU A 134 -16.80 -10.10 -8.97
CA LEU A 134 -15.57 -9.42 -9.33
C LEU A 134 -14.53 -9.37 -8.18
N LEU A 135 -14.99 -9.23 -6.93
CA LEU A 135 -14.09 -9.22 -5.77
C LEU A 135 -13.45 -10.60 -5.55
N LEU A 136 -14.23 -11.67 -5.59
CA LEU A 136 -13.75 -13.06 -5.53
C LEU A 136 -12.75 -13.36 -6.66
N HIS A 137 -13.07 -12.94 -7.88
CA HIS A 137 -12.16 -13.04 -9.02
C HIS A 137 -10.84 -12.30 -8.77
N SER A 138 -10.91 -11.08 -8.22
CA SER A 138 -9.72 -10.27 -7.94
C SER A 138 -8.81 -10.93 -6.88
N ILE A 139 -9.39 -11.54 -5.83
CA ILE A 139 -8.65 -12.31 -4.84
C ILE A 139 -7.88 -13.46 -5.51
N ILE A 140 -8.57 -14.25 -6.33
CA ILE A 140 -7.97 -15.41 -7.00
C ILE A 140 -6.88 -15.00 -7.97
N VAL A 141 -7.07 -13.92 -8.75
CA VAL A 141 -6.05 -13.41 -9.68
C VAL A 141 -4.79 -12.96 -8.93
N CYS A 142 -4.94 -12.19 -7.84
CA CYS A 142 -3.79 -11.76 -7.03
C CYS A 142 -3.03 -12.95 -6.43
N ALA A 143 -3.74 -13.93 -5.88
CA ALA A 143 -3.16 -15.15 -5.35
C ALA A 143 -2.46 -15.98 -6.43
N THR A 144 -3.07 -16.10 -7.60
CA THR A 144 -2.51 -16.85 -8.74
C THR A 144 -1.20 -16.25 -9.21
N TYR A 145 -1.11 -14.91 -9.30
CA TYR A 145 0.15 -14.25 -9.62
C TYR A 145 1.25 -14.55 -8.59
N GLU A 146 0.95 -14.44 -7.29
CA GLU A 146 1.95 -14.73 -6.26
C GLU A 146 2.39 -16.19 -6.27
N LEU A 147 1.45 -17.12 -6.47
CA LEU A 147 1.77 -18.54 -6.62
C LEU A 147 2.70 -18.71 -7.82
N LEU A 148 2.34 -18.16 -8.99
CA LEU A 148 3.09 -18.27 -10.23
C LEU A 148 4.56 -17.80 -10.14
N ILE A 149 4.88 -16.79 -9.32
CA ILE A 149 6.25 -16.29 -9.16
C ILE A 149 7.09 -17.06 -8.11
N HIS A 150 6.49 -17.94 -7.30
CA HIS A 150 7.18 -18.88 -6.40
C HIS A 150 8.16 -18.28 -5.38
N GLU A 151 7.97 -17.03 -4.95
CA GLU A 151 8.88 -16.40 -4.00
C GLU A 151 8.63 -16.76 -2.54
N LYS A 152 7.46 -17.35 -2.27
CA LYS A 152 7.04 -17.82 -0.94
C LYS A 152 6.34 -19.15 -1.09
N ASP A 153 6.33 -19.92 0.00
CA ASP A 153 5.64 -21.21 0.05
C ASP A 153 4.14 -21.03 -0.26
N ALA A 154 3.62 -21.87 -1.15
CA ALA A 154 2.23 -21.83 -1.57
C ALA A 154 1.22 -21.82 -0.40
N PRO A 155 1.38 -22.63 0.67
CA PRO A 155 0.45 -22.58 1.81
C PRO A 155 0.39 -21.23 2.51
N ILE A 156 1.50 -20.47 2.56
CA ILE A 156 1.54 -19.14 3.18
C ILE A 156 0.74 -18.16 2.32
N ILE A 157 0.95 -18.19 1.00
CA ILE A 157 0.23 -17.34 0.04
C ILE A 157 -1.27 -17.63 0.13
N ILE A 158 -1.66 -18.90 0.04
CA ILE A 158 -3.06 -19.32 0.10
C ILE A 158 -3.71 -18.85 1.41
N ASN A 159 -3.08 -19.13 2.56
CA ASN A 159 -3.63 -18.73 3.85
C ASN A 159 -3.81 -17.20 3.99
N ASP A 160 -2.87 -16.41 3.47
CA ASP A 160 -2.99 -14.95 3.51
C ASP A 160 -4.17 -14.44 2.65
N TYR A 161 -4.42 -15.04 1.48
CA TYR A 161 -5.58 -14.70 0.65
C TYR A 161 -6.91 -15.26 1.19
N LEU A 162 -6.91 -16.39 1.90
CA LEU A 162 -8.09 -16.85 2.63
C LEU A 162 -8.46 -15.92 3.78
N ASN A 163 -7.46 -15.39 4.52
CA ASN A 163 -7.71 -14.39 5.56
C ASN A 163 -8.36 -13.13 4.97
N ILE A 164 -7.92 -12.69 3.78
CA ILE A 164 -8.57 -11.61 3.05
C ILE A 164 -10.00 -12.00 2.67
N GLY A 165 -10.21 -13.21 2.12
CA GLY A 165 -11.54 -13.71 1.76
C GLY A 165 -12.50 -13.73 2.94
N HIS A 166 -12.05 -14.16 4.12
CA HIS A 166 -12.84 -14.17 5.36
C HIS A 166 -13.28 -12.77 5.82
N SER A 167 -12.62 -11.69 5.39
CA SER A 167 -13.06 -10.32 5.69
C SER A 167 -14.24 -9.86 4.84
N PHE A 168 -14.56 -10.57 3.75
CA PHE A 168 -15.62 -10.16 2.80
C PHE A 168 -16.71 -11.20 2.62
N TYR A 169 -16.40 -12.47 2.91
CA TYR A 169 -17.23 -13.60 2.54
C TYR A 169 -17.47 -14.56 3.69
N GLU A 170 -18.58 -15.29 3.58
CA GLU A 170 -18.88 -16.41 4.44
C GLU A 170 -18.17 -17.70 3.98
N ARG A 171 -18.48 -18.81 4.63
CA ARG A 171 -17.76 -20.09 4.48
C ARG A 171 -17.76 -20.63 3.04
N GLY A 172 -18.82 -20.42 2.26
CA GLY A 172 -19.00 -21.03 0.94
C GLY A 172 -18.00 -20.52 -0.09
N GLU A 173 -17.90 -19.21 -0.22
CA GLU A 173 -17.01 -18.51 -1.14
C GLU A 173 -15.55 -18.68 -0.73
N VAL A 174 -15.26 -18.66 0.57
CA VAL A 174 -13.90 -18.89 1.06
C VAL A 174 -13.45 -20.33 0.78
N ALA A 175 -14.35 -21.32 0.89
CA ALA A 175 -14.06 -22.69 0.48
C ALA A 175 -13.79 -22.81 -1.03
N LEU A 176 -14.52 -22.04 -1.86
CA LEU A 176 -14.25 -21.96 -3.29
C LEU A 176 -12.86 -21.36 -3.58
N ILE A 177 -12.50 -20.25 -2.93
CA ILE A 177 -11.16 -19.66 -3.04
C ILE A 177 -10.09 -20.71 -2.69
N ASN A 178 -10.26 -21.42 -1.57
CA ASN A 178 -9.30 -22.46 -1.17
C ASN A 178 -9.16 -23.57 -2.23
N GLY A 179 -10.28 -24.14 -2.69
CA GLY A 179 -10.27 -25.22 -3.67
C GLY A 179 -9.58 -24.83 -4.97
N VAL A 180 -9.91 -23.64 -5.49
CA VAL A 180 -9.31 -23.12 -6.72
C VAL A 180 -7.80 -22.89 -6.55
N LEU A 181 -7.39 -22.27 -5.43
CA LEU A 181 -5.97 -21.98 -5.19
C LEU A 181 -5.15 -23.25 -4.92
N ASP A 182 -5.72 -24.26 -4.24
CA ASP A 182 -5.08 -25.56 -4.07
C ASP A 182 -4.86 -26.26 -5.42
N ASN A 183 -5.81 -26.15 -6.34
CA ASN A 183 -5.70 -26.69 -7.69
C ASN A 183 -4.65 -25.95 -8.52
N ILE A 184 -4.62 -24.61 -8.44
CA ILE A 184 -3.62 -23.78 -9.11
C ILE A 184 -2.22 -24.04 -8.55
N ALA A 185 -2.05 -24.12 -7.24
CA ALA A 185 -0.75 -24.35 -6.62
C ALA A 185 -0.11 -25.67 -7.04
N LYS A 186 -0.90 -26.70 -7.39
CA LYS A 186 -0.39 -27.98 -7.92
C LYS A 186 0.20 -27.86 -9.32
N LEU A 187 -0.17 -26.83 -10.10
CA LEU A 187 0.35 -26.62 -11.46
C LEU A 187 1.81 -26.18 -11.49
N PHE A 188 2.32 -25.74 -10.35
CA PHE A 188 3.65 -25.15 -10.26
C PHE A 188 4.60 -25.88 -9.30
N LYS A 189 4.19 -27.07 -8.82
CA LYS A 189 5.02 -27.96 -8.02
C LYS A 189 5.95 -28.80 -8.90
#